data_AF-A0AB73HEQ3-F1
#
_entry.id   AF-A0AB73HEQ3-F1
#
_cell.length_a   1.000
_cell.length_b   1.000
_cell.length_c   1.000
_cell.angle_alpha   90.00
_cell.angle_beta   90.00
_cell.angle_gamma   90.00
#
_symmetry.space_group_name_H-M   'P 1'
#
loop_
_entity.id
_entity.type
_entity.pdbx_description
1 polymer ?
#
loop_
_entity_poly.entity_id
_entity_poly.type
_entity_poly.pdbx_seq_one_letter_code
_entity_poly.pdbx_strand_id
1 'polypeptide(L)' 'MDFDFVKMMHEWGFDIKKYVVYQSITPEQYKEITGEDYTAPEA' A
#
# COMPACT_ATOMS: atom_id res chain seq x y z
N MET A 1 4.68 11.05 2.46
CA MET A 1 4.13 10.48 1.22
C MET A 1 2.63 10.52 1.37
N ASP A 2 1.92 11.01 0.36
CA ASP A 2 0.48 11.21 0.43
C ASP A 2 -0.26 9.92 0.07
N PHE A 3 -1.29 9.60 0.83
CA PHE A 3 -2.19 8.47 0.61
C PHE A 3 -2.73 8.44 -0.83
N ASP A 4 -3.00 9.63 -1.39
CA ASP A 4 -3.51 9.80 -2.75
C ASP A 4 -2.51 9.31 -3.83
N PHE A 5 -1.21 9.48 -3.60
CA PHE A 5 -0.17 8.99 -4.51
C PHE A 5 -0.14 7.46 -4.55
N VAL A 6 -0.28 6.82 -3.39
CA VAL A 6 -0.28 5.36 -3.28
C VAL A 6 -1.57 4.78 -3.87
N LYS A 7 -2.70 5.46 -3.68
CA LYS A 7 -3.95 5.11 -4.35
C LYS A 7 -3.84 5.20 -5.88
N MET A 8 -3.25 6.26 -6.41
CA MET A 8 -3.02 6.42 -7.84
C MET A 8 -2.09 5.31 -8.38
N MET A 9 -1.03 4.95 -7.65
CA MET A 9 -0.15 3.83 -8.03
C MET A 9 -0.91 2.49 -8.06
N HIS A 10 -1.78 2.24 -7.08
CA HIS A 10 -2.63 1.05 -7.07
C HIS A 10 -3.62 1.04 -8.27
N GLU A 11 -4.25 2.18 -8.58
CA GLU A 11 -5.09 2.32 -9.79
C GLU A 11 -4.30 2.11 -11.09
N TRP A 12 -3.01 2.41 -11.10
CA TRP A 12 -2.10 2.10 -12.21
C TRP A 12 -1.65 0.63 -12.27
N GLY A 13 -2.06 -0.20 -11.30
CA GLY A 13 -1.68 -1.60 -11.22
C GLY A 13 -0.30 -1.84 -10.60
N PHE A 14 0.26 -0.84 -9.90
CA PHE A 14 1.50 -1.03 -9.13
C PHE A 14 1.21 -1.69 -7.78
N ASP A 15 2.09 -2.61 -7.38
CA ASP A 15 2.04 -3.21 -6.07
C ASP A 15 2.44 -2.20 -5.00
N ILE A 16 1.47 -1.84 -4.16
CA ILE A 16 1.69 -0.85 -3.10
C ILE A 16 2.17 -1.47 -1.77
N LYS A 17 2.40 -2.79 -1.70
CA LYS A 17 2.85 -3.47 -0.46
C LYS A 17 4.22 -2.93 -0.03
N LYS A 18 5.09 -2.65 -0.99
CA LYS A 18 6.40 -2.05 -0.71
C LYS A 18 6.28 -0.70 0.01
N TYR A 19 5.25 0.09 -0.27
CA TYR A 19 5.06 1.38 0.39
C TYR A 19 4.73 1.23 1.88
N VAL A 20 4.12 0.11 2.28
CA VAL A 20 3.92 -0.22 3.70
C VAL A 20 5.25 -0.62 4.35
N VAL A 21 6.08 -1.43 3.67
CA VAL A 21 7.44 -1.78 4.14
C VAL A 21 8.31 -0.53 4.31
N TYR A 22 8.24 0.40 3.36
CA TYR A 22 8.96 1.67 3.40
C TYR A 22 8.35 2.71 4.37
N GLN A 23 7.38 2.30 5.20
CA GLN A 23 6.63 3.17 6.13
C GLN A 23 6.02 4.41 5.46
N SER A 24 5.76 4.34 4.15
CA SER A 24 5.14 5.43 3.39
C SER A 24 3.63 5.47 3.56
N ILE A 25 3.01 4.32 3.85
CA ILE A 25 1.62 4.18 4.28
C ILE A 25 1.52 3.14 5.40
N THR A 26 0.47 3.20 6.21
CA THR A 26 0.19 2.18 7.23
C THR A 26 -0.49 0.95 6.62
N PRO A 27 -0.42 -0.22 7.26
CA PRO A 27 -1.18 -1.40 6.83
C PRO A 27 -2.70 -1.17 6.81
N GLU A 28 -3.22 -0.30 7.68
CA GLU A 28 -4.62 0.15 7.67
C GLU A 28 -4.94 0.92 6.39
N GLN A 29 -4.07 1.86 6.01
CA GLN A 29 -4.21 2.61 4.76
C GLN A 29 -4.08 1.72 3.53
N TYR A 30 -3.17 0.74 3.55
CA TYR A 30 -3.08 -0.26 2.49
C TYR A 30 -4.42 -0.99 2.31
N LYS A 31 -5.01 -1.45 3.41
CA LYS A 31 -6.30 -2.13 3.40
C LYS A 31 -7.44 -1.24 2.89
N GLU A 32 -7.42 0.06 3.19
CA GLU A 32 -8.38 1.00 2.61
C GLU A 32 -8.21 1.20 1.09
N ILE A 33 -6.99 1.11 0.57
CA ILE A 33 -6.71 1.32 -0.86
C ILE A 33 -6.99 0.04 -1.67
N THR A 34 -6.50 -1.11 -1.21
CA THR A 34 -6.59 -2.36 -1.97
C THR A 34 -7.81 -3.20 -1.61
N GLY A 35 -8.37 -2.99 -0.42
CA GLY A 35 -9.37 -3.89 0.17
C GLY A 35 -8.79 -5.19 0.71
N GLU A 36 -7.47 -5.41 0.58
CA GLU A 36 -6.78 -6.61 1.06
C GLU A 36 -6.03 -6.33 2.36
N ASP A 37 -5.95 -7.32 3.24
CA ASP A 37 -5.09 -7.25 4.42
C ASP A 37 -3.63 -7.20 3.97
N TYR A 38 -2.89 -6.21 4.48
CA TYR A 38 -1.46 -6.12 4.20
C TYR A 38 -0.74 -7.33 4.80
N THR A 39 -0.32 -8.26 3.94
CA THR A 39 0.60 -9.33 4.31
C THR A 39 2.01 -8.80 4.04
N ALA A 40 2.81 -8.65 5.09
CA ALA A 40 4.24 -8.43 4.91
C ALA A 40 4.79 -9.60 4.08
N PRO A 41 5.65 -9.36 3.07
CA PRO A 41 6.36 -10.44 2.42
C PRO A 41 7.17 -11.16 3.50
N GLU A 42 6.91 -12.46 3.72
CA GLU A 42 7.78 -13.30 4.54
C GLU A 42 9.21 -13.17 4.00
N ALA A 43 10.13 -12.86 4.92
CA ALA A 43 11.52 -12.50 4.65
C ALA A 43 12.32 -13.61 3.95
#